data_AF-A0A2A4XA91-F1
#
_entry.id   AF-A0A2A4XA91-F1
#
_cell.length_a   1.000
_cell.length_b   1.000
_cell.length_c   1.000
_cell.angle_alpha   90.00
_cell.angle_beta   90.00
_cell.angle_gamma   90.00
#
_symmetry.space_group_name_H-M   'P 1'
#
loop_
_entity.id
_entity.type
_entity.pdbx_description
1 polymer ?
#
loop_
_entity_poly.entity_id
_entity_poly.type
_entity_poly.pdbx_seq_one_letter_code
_entity_poly.pdbx_strand_id
1 'polypeptide(L)'
;MKHHIEGRVSILAKLTLASALLLILVLASSLLKAQAIPVGDLPIILKTGTTAPRQANLTVTQASDPAGHSCCVTAPPSLIEIFLIEGDLIFRENQNGNVIPWLDFEPMPIDSNLEFIGQSRATVAGFSNILTVLSGNVTQDGIAGRFTIGADGGLPGAQPIIYDFLLEAAIGLGVAIPTTSYLSIHTEVGFVFSIINVPLEEEKPEDLYLLMDAGGGGTDAEWWLLMLIGGDLFSFDINSGTFKPGLQPTYQGPTVDIPEPVKFWTFSEPPTGEVSFFFGIDTSLDFLLNEEELIGTGFTFFF
;
A
#
# COMPACT_ATOMS: atom_id res chain seq x y z
N MET A 1 30.53 30.75 -37.54
CA MET A 1 30.04 31.51 -36.37
C MET A 1 28.57 31.31 -36.03
N LYS A 2 27.70 30.81 -36.93
CA LYS A 2 26.28 30.51 -36.62
C LYS A 2 26.06 29.22 -35.82
N HIS A 3 26.93 28.22 -35.93
CA HIS A 3 26.79 26.93 -35.21
C HIS A 3 27.18 26.93 -33.73
N HIS A 4 27.62 28.06 -33.16
CA HIS A 4 28.04 28.10 -31.75
C HIS A 4 26.98 28.71 -30.81
N ILE A 5 25.88 29.23 -31.34
CA ILE A 5 24.84 29.93 -30.56
C ILE A 5 23.70 28.98 -30.16
N GLU A 6 23.36 27.99 -30.98
CA GLU A 6 22.24 27.06 -30.71
C GLU A 6 22.49 26.14 -29.49
N GLY A 7 23.74 25.77 -29.21
CA GLY A 7 24.07 24.96 -28.03
C GLY A 7 23.94 25.68 -26.69
N ARG A 8 24.02 27.03 -26.67
CA ARG A 8 23.94 27.79 -25.41
C ARG A 8 22.50 28.12 -24.98
N VAL A 9 21.57 28.15 -25.92
CA VAL A 9 20.15 28.41 -25.64
C VAL A 9 19.49 27.19 -24.96
N SER A 10 19.89 25.97 -25.32
CA SER A 10 19.39 24.73 -24.69
C SER A 10 19.80 24.60 -23.22
N ILE A 11 21.02 25.00 -22.87
CA ILE A 11 21.52 24.91 -21.49
C ILE A 11 20.81 25.93 -20.58
N LEU A 12 20.60 27.17 -21.06
CA LEU A 12 19.85 28.16 -20.29
C LEU A 12 18.40 27.74 -20.07
N ALA A 13 17.73 27.20 -21.08
CA ALA A 13 16.34 26.73 -20.93
C ALA A 13 16.20 25.61 -19.89
N LYS A 14 17.14 24.64 -19.87
CA LYS A 14 17.18 23.55 -18.88
C LYS A 14 17.45 24.04 -17.46
N LEU A 15 18.30 25.07 -17.28
CA LEU A 15 18.55 25.70 -15.98
C LEU A 15 17.33 26.48 -15.45
N THR A 16 16.54 27.12 -16.33
CA THR A 16 15.30 27.78 -15.92
C THR A 16 14.23 26.80 -15.47
N LEU A 17 14.15 25.63 -16.10
CA LEU A 17 13.16 24.60 -15.74
C LEU A 17 13.46 23.97 -14.38
N ALA A 18 14.72 23.60 -14.12
CA ALA A 18 15.15 23.07 -12.83
C ALA A 18 14.95 24.08 -11.68
N SER A 19 15.12 25.38 -11.96
CA SER A 19 14.88 26.46 -11.00
C SER A 19 13.38 26.67 -10.72
N ALA A 20 12.53 26.48 -11.73
CA ALA A 20 11.07 26.53 -11.57
C ALA A 20 10.55 25.33 -10.76
N LEU A 21 11.13 24.14 -10.96
CA LEU A 21 10.84 22.93 -10.20
C LEU A 21 11.18 23.08 -8.72
N LEU A 22 12.37 23.62 -8.42
CA LEU A 22 12.77 23.94 -7.04
C LEU A 22 11.81 24.96 -6.41
N LEU A 23 11.35 25.95 -7.17
CA LEU A 23 10.40 26.94 -6.69
C LEU A 23 9.01 26.35 -6.41
N ILE A 24 8.52 25.43 -7.24
CA ILE A 24 7.22 24.75 -7.03
C ILE A 24 7.29 23.83 -5.80
N LEU A 25 8.37 23.08 -5.63
CA LEU A 25 8.60 22.23 -4.45
C LEU A 25 8.69 23.06 -3.16
N VAL A 26 9.39 24.21 -3.20
CA VAL A 26 9.49 25.14 -2.06
C VAL A 26 8.15 25.82 -1.77
N LEU A 27 7.35 26.13 -2.79
CA LEU A 27 6.02 26.71 -2.60
C LEU A 27 5.04 25.70 -2.02
N ALA A 28 5.09 24.44 -2.46
CA ALA A 28 4.30 23.35 -1.89
C ALA A 28 4.62 23.12 -0.41
N SER A 29 5.91 23.08 -0.03
CA SER A 29 6.31 22.95 1.39
C SER A 29 5.91 24.17 2.22
N SER A 30 5.94 25.37 1.65
CA SER A 30 5.49 26.59 2.35
C SER A 30 3.98 26.67 2.58
N LEU A 31 3.16 26.08 1.70
CA LEU A 31 1.70 25.97 1.93
C LEU A 31 1.35 24.96 3.02
N LEU A 32 2.20 23.94 3.22
CA LEU A 32 2.07 22.96 4.30
C LEU A 32 2.47 23.51 5.69
N LYS A 33 3.11 24.68 5.77
CA LYS A 33 3.51 25.32 7.05
C LYS A 33 2.36 25.88 7.91
N ALA A 34 1.10 25.77 7.46
CA ALA A 34 -0.05 26.35 8.14
C ALA A 34 -0.77 25.38 9.10
N GLN A 35 -0.03 24.61 9.93
CA GLN A 35 -0.47 24.11 11.25
C GLN A 35 0.62 23.22 11.88
N ALA A 36 1.63 23.83 12.49
CA ALA A 36 2.55 23.09 13.35
C ALA A 36 1.88 22.86 14.72
N ILE A 37 1.45 21.62 14.98
CA ILE A 37 1.03 21.16 16.31
C ILE A 37 2.29 20.58 17.00
N PRO A 38 2.59 20.93 18.26
CA PRO A 38 3.75 20.39 18.96
C PRO A 38 3.60 18.89 19.15
N VAL A 39 4.58 18.12 18.68
CA VAL A 39 4.62 16.66 18.78
C VAL A 39 5.17 16.27 20.15
N GLY A 40 4.28 16.17 21.13
CA GLY A 40 4.51 15.42 22.36
C GLY A 40 3.49 14.29 22.41
N ASP A 41 3.96 13.05 22.36
CA ASP A 41 3.22 11.80 22.61
C ASP A 41 1.91 11.59 21.84
N LEU A 42 1.81 12.03 20.58
CA LEU A 42 0.68 11.67 19.73
C LEU A 42 1.03 10.43 18.88
N PRO A 43 0.18 9.37 18.90
CA PRO A 43 0.33 8.28 17.96
C PRO A 43 0.27 8.86 16.55
N ILE A 44 1.25 8.50 15.72
CA ILE A 44 1.28 8.87 14.31
C ILE A 44 0.02 8.28 13.66
N ILE A 45 -1.01 9.09 13.43
CA ILE A 45 -2.20 8.67 12.69
C ILE A 45 -1.90 8.88 11.20
N LEU A 46 -1.38 7.84 10.57
CA LEU A 46 -1.26 7.75 9.11
C LEU A 46 -2.66 7.62 8.51
N LYS A 47 -3.13 8.66 7.80
CA LYS A 47 -4.34 8.55 6.99
C LYS A 47 -4.00 7.87 5.67
N THR A 48 -4.33 6.58 5.56
CA THR A 48 -4.28 5.87 4.27
C THR A 48 -5.42 6.36 3.38
N GLY A 49 -5.14 6.73 2.14
CA GLY A 49 -6.18 7.03 1.17
C GLY A 49 -7.06 5.80 0.91
N THR A 50 -8.33 6.02 0.55
CA THR A 50 -9.26 4.97 0.11
C THR A 50 -8.71 4.26 -1.12
N THR A 51 -8.42 2.96 -1.01
CA THR A 51 -8.07 2.14 -2.18
C THR A 51 -9.31 1.86 -3.02
N ALA A 52 -9.18 1.88 -4.35
CA ALA A 52 -10.21 1.38 -5.25
C ALA A 52 -10.56 -0.10 -4.93
N PRO A 53 -11.81 -0.54 -5.14
CA PRO A 53 -12.19 -1.94 -4.99
C PRO A 53 -11.24 -2.84 -5.77
N ARG A 54 -10.69 -3.88 -5.12
CA ARG A 54 -9.97 -4.95 -5.80
C ARG A 54 -10.83 -6.19 -5.85
N GLN A 55 -10.99 -6.75 -7.04
CA GLN A 55 -11.61 -8.05 -7.21
C GLN A 55 -10.58 -9.14 -6.88
N ALA A 56 -10.95 -10.05 -6.00
CA ALA A 56 -10.13 -11.19 -5.60
C ALA A 56 -10.88 -12.49 -5.83
N ASN A 57 -10.17 -13.50 -6.35
CA ASN A 57 -10.69 -14.84 -6.50
C ASN A 57 -10.70 -15.52 -5.14
N LEU A 58 -11.88 -15.92 -4.69
CA LEU A 58 -12.07 -16.66 -3.45
C LEU A 58 -12.11 -18.14 -3.74
N THR A 59 -11.10 -18.85 -3.24
CA THR A 59 -11.00 -20.31 -3.34
C THR A 59 -11.41 -20.92 -2.01
N VAL A 60 -12.54 -21.62 -1.97
CA VAL A 60 -12.93 -22.43 -0.81
C VAL A 60 -12.05 -23.68 -0.78
N THR A 61 -11.22 -23.82 0.25
CA THR A 61 -10.26 -24.93 0.42
C THR A 61 -10.87 -26.08 1.20
N GLN A 62 -11.79 -25.79 2.12
CA GLN A 62 -12.53 -26.78 2.88
C GLN A 62 -13.94 -26.27 3.17
N ALA A 63 -14.91 -27.19 3.14
CA ALA A 63 -16.29 -26.92 3.54
C ALA A 63 -16.77 -27.99 4.53
N SER A 64 -17.48 -27.57 5.58
CA SER A 64 -18.14 -28.45 6.54
C SER A 64 -19.57 -27.98 6.77
N ASP A 65 -20.52 -28.89 6.57
CA ASP A 65 -21.94 -28.67 6.80
C ASP A 65 -22.55 -29.96 7.39
N PRO A 66 -22.38 -30.20 8.70
CA PRO A 66 -22.77 -31.46 9.32
C PRO A 66 -24.28 -31.75 9.27
N ALA A 67 -25.10 -30.71 9.12
CA ALA A 67 -26.56 -30.79 9.14
C ALA A 67 -27.21 -30.63 7.75
N GLY A 68 -26.40 -30.48 6.69
CA GLY A 68 -26.89 -30.48 5.30
C GLY A 68 -27.66 -29.23 4.90
N HIS A 69 -27.29 -28.07 5.43
CA HIS A 69 -27.87 -26.76 5.13
C HIS A 69 -27.56 -26.23 3.71
N SER A 70 -26.62 -26.81 2.99
CA SER A 70 -26.19 -26.44 1.62
C SER A 70 -27.31 -26.37 0.58
N CYS A 71 -28.46 -27.00 0.81
CA CYS A 71 -29.66 -26.85 -0.02
C CYS A 71 -30.20 -25.41 -0.06
N CYS A 72 -29.90 -24.65 0.98
CA CYS A 72 -30.73 -23.55 1.43
C CYS A 72 -29.89 -22.34 1.88
N VAL A 73 -28.61 -22.56 2.19
CA VAL A 73 -27.61 -21.51 2.43
C VAL A 73 -26.68 -21.43 1.23
N THR A 74 -26.66 -20.27 0.58
CA THR A 74 -25.75 -19.99 -0.54
C THR A 74 -24.30 -20.11 -0.07
N ALA A 75 -23.47 -20.84 -0.81
CA ALA A 75 -22.03 -20.92 -0.57
C ALA A 75 -21.34 -19.57 -0.83
N PRO A 76 -20.12 -19.34 -0.32
CA PRO A 76 -19.33 -18.15 -0.67
C PRO A 76 -19.19 -18.00 -2.20
N PRO A 77 -19.27 -16.76 -2.72
CA PRO A 77 -19.07 -16.53 -4.14
C PRO A 77 -17.60 -16.76 -4.49
N SER A 78 -17.31 -17.18 -5.72
CA SER A 78 -15.93 -17.38 -6.18
C SER A 78 -15.17 -16.08 -6.42
N LEU A 79 -15.87 -14.94 -6.39
CA LEU A 79 -15.32 -13.61 -6.64
C LEU A 79 -15.90 -12.64 -5.61
N ILE A 80 -15.02 -11.94 -4.90
CA ILE A 80 -15.39 -10.92 -3.92
C ILE A 80 -14.62 -9.63 -4.18
N GLU A 81 -15.17 -8.51 -3.73
CA GLU A 81 -14.48 -7.23 -3.65
C GLU A 81 -13.90 -7.06 -2.25
N ILE A 82 -12.63 -6.69 -2.20
CA ILE A 82 -11.91 -6.43 -0.95
C ILE A 82 -11.44 -4.98 -0.98
N PHE A 83 -11.62 -4.30 0.14
CA PHE A 83 -11.11 -2.96 0.37
C PHE A 83 -10.24 -2.98 1.61
N LEU A 84 -9.16 -2.20 1.58
CA LEU A 84 -8.39 -1.85 2.76
C LEU A 84 -8.51 -0.34 2.94
N ILE A 85 -9.23 0.09 3.96
CA ILE A 85 -9.52 1.51 4.22
C ILE A 85 -9.11 1.80 5.66
N GLU A 86 -8.13 2.67 5.85
CA GLU A 86 -7.68 3.10 7.20
C GLU A 86 -7.22 1.94 8.10
N GLY A 87 -6.70 0.86 7.51
CA GLY A 87 -6.28 -0.35 8.22
C GLY A 87 -7.40 -1.37 8.44
N ASP A 88 -8.64 -1.02 8.08
CA ASP A 88 -9.78 -1.92 8.16
C ASP A 88 -9.97 -2.67 6.84
N LEU A 89 -10.17 -3.98 6.96
CA LEU A 89 -10.50 -4.90 5.89
C LEU A 89 -12.01 -4.95 5.70
N ILE A 90 -12.47 -4.71 4.47
CA ILE A 90 -13.88 -4.74 4.11
C ILE A 90 -14.09 -5.78 3.02
N PHE A 91 -14.98 -6.74 3.26
CA PHE A 91 -15.42 -7.73 2.28
C PHE A 91 -16.77 -7.31 1.73
N ARG A 92 -16.90 -7.26 0.40
CA ARG A 92 -18.17 -7.04 -0.28
C ARG A 92 -18.35 -8.04 -1.40
N GLU A 93 -19.61 -8.32 -1.72
CA GLU A 93 -19.94 -9.06 -2.93
C GLU A 93 -19.70 -8.19 -4.16
N ASN A 94 -19.20 -8.81 -5.23
CA ASN A 94 -19.08 -8.14 -6.52
C ASN A 94 -20.48 -7.76 -7.04
N GLN A 95 -20.64 -6.52 -7.52
CA GLN A 95 -21.90 -5.80 -7.78
C GLN A 95 -22.86 -6.38 -8.85
N ASN A 96 -22.89 -7.69 -9.08
CA ASN A 96 -23.78 -8.35 -10.04
C ASN A 96 -25.23 -8.54 -9.52
N GLY A 97 -25.62 -7.85 -8.44
CA GLY A 97 -27.02 -7.74 -8.00
C GLY A 97 -27.58 -8.94 -7.23
N ASN A 98 -26.80 -10.00 -7.03
CA ASN A 98 -27.07 -10.93 -5.94
C ASN A 98 -26.49 -10.32 -4.67
N VAL A 99 -27.25 -10.39 -3.57
CA VAL A 99 -26.79 -9.97 -2.25
C VAL A 99 -26.77 -11.23 -1.40
N ILE A 100 -25.60 -11.66 -0.96
CA ILE A 100 -25.38 -12.74 -0.02
C ILE A 100 -25.51 -12.14 1.38
N PRO A 101 -26.66 -12.33 2.06
CA PRO A 101 -26.98 -11.53 3.24
C PRO A 101 -25.97 -11.73 4.39
N TRP A 102 -25.36 -12.91 4.46
CA TRP A 102 -24.40 -13.26 5.51
C TRP A 102 -22.98 -12.72 5.27
N LEU A 103 -22.70 -12.11 4.11
CA LEU A 103 -21.38 -11.60 3.72
C LEU A 103 -21.23 -10.07 3.94
N ASP A 104 -22.23 -9.40 4.52
CA ASP A 104 -22.20 -7.96 4.81
C ASP A 104 -21.55 -7.69 6.17
N PHE A 105 -20.22 -7.58 6.18
CA PHE A 105 -19.42 -7.31 7.38
C PHE A 105 -19.18 -5.81 7.55
N GLU A 106 -19.22 -5.34 8.81
CA GLU A 106 -18.63 -4.05 9.15
C GLU A 106 -17.10 -4.07 8.88
N PRO A 107 -16.46 -2.91 8.67
CA PRO A 107 -15.00 -2.83 8.54
C PRO A 107 -14.30 -3.55 9.69
N MET A 108 -13.36 -4.43 9.35
CA MET A 108 -12.66 -5.28 10.32
C MET A 108 -11.23 -4.78 10.50
N PRO A 109 -10.83 -4.31 11.69
CA PRO A 109 -9.45 -3.92 11.92
C PRO A 109 -8.53 -5.14 11.78
N ILE A 110 -7.39 -4.93 11.13
CA ILE A 110 -6.28 -5.88 11.10
C ILE A 110 -5.37 -5.56 12.30
N ASP A 111 -5.12 -6.53 13.16
CA ASP A 111 -4.27 -6.34 14.32
C ASP A 111 -2.77 -6.40 13.99
N SER A 112 -1.92 -6.23 15.00
CA SER A 112 -0.46 -6.27 14.83
C SER A 112 0.12 -7.63 14.45
N ASN A 113 -0.67 -8.71 14.58
CA ASN A 113 -0.31 -10.07 14.14
C ASN A 113 -0.89 -10.38 12.75
N LEU A 114 -1.55 -9.41 12.13
CA LEU A 114 -2.27 -9.51 10.86
C LEU A 114 -3.50 -10.35 10.89
N GLU A 115 -4.01 -10.57 12.09
CA GLU A 115 -5.25 -11.28 12.28
C GLU A 115 -6.40 -10.28 12.18
N PHE A 116 -7.51 -10.73 11.62
CA PHE A 116 -8.74 -9.97 11.56
C PHE A 116 -9.89 -10.85 12.04
N ILE A 117 -10.87 -10.21 12.66
CA ILE A 117 -12.12 -10.84 13.03
C ILE A 117 -13.27 -9.86 12.80
N GLY A 118 -14.30 -10.34 12.11
CA GLY A 118 -15.54 -9.61 11.86
C GLY A 118 -16.74 -10.47 12.16
N GLN A 119 -17.85 -9.78 12.41
CA GLN A 119 -19.12 -10.40 12.67
C GLN A 119 -20.18 -9.71 11.81
N SER A 120 -21.11 -10.50 11.30
CA SER A 120 -22.32 -10.00 10.66
C SER A 120 -23.52 -10.77 11.20
N ARG A 121 -24.69 -10.14 11.19
CA ARG A 121 -25.96 -10.79 11.54
C ARG A 121 -26.97 -10.54 10.44
N ALA A 122 -27.52 -11.62 9.89
CA ALA A 122 -28.44 -11.52 8.77
C ALA A 122 -29.52 -12.60 8.80
N THR A 123 -30.48 -12.48 7.89
CA THR A 123 -31.43 -13.56 7.61
C THR A 123 -30.80 -14.54 6.62
N VAL A 124 -30.66 -15.80 7.03
CA VAL A 124 -30.04 -16.86 6.23
C VAL A 124 -31.02 -18.03 6.10
N ALA A 125 -31.34 -18.45 4.87
CA ALA A 125 -32.32 -19.51 4.60
C ALA A 125 -33.69 -19.32 5.29
N GLY A 126 -34.12 -18.06 5.48
CA GLY A 126 -35.37 -17.72 6.17
C GLY A 126 -35.28 -17.67 7.70
N PHE A 127 -34.13 -18.01 8.30
CA PHE A 127 -33.87 -17.85 9.73
C PHE A 127 -33.26 -16.47 9.97
N SER A 128 -33.89 -15.67 10.84
CA SER A 128 -33.43 -14.33 11.18
C SER A 128 -32.29 -14.34 12.19
N ASN A 129 -31.47 -13.28 12.16
CA ASN A 129 -30.46 -13.00 13.18
C ASN A 129 -29.36 -14.07 13.31
N ILE A 130 -29.02 -14.74 12.21
CA ILE A 130 -27.95 -15.73 12.16
C ILE A 130 -26.60 -15.01 12.24
N LEU A 131 -25.78 -15.36 13.23
CA LEU A 131 -24.42 -14.84 13.37
C LEU A 131 -23.49 -15.51 12.36
N THR A 132 -22.81 -14.71 11.56
CA THR A 132 -21.66 -15.15 10.79
C THR A 132 -20.40 -14.53 11.39
N VAL A 133 -19.40 -15.35 11.63
CA VAL A 133 -18.06 -14.89 12.02
C VAL A 133 -17.12 -15.10 10.84
N LEU A 134 -16.40 -14.05 10.49
CA LEU A 134 -15.27 -14.09 9.57
C LEU A 134 -14.00 -13.89 10.39
N SER A 135 -13.05 -14.80 10.30
CA SER A 135 -11.75 -14.67 10.94
C SER A 135 -10.66 -15.16 10.03
N GLY A 136 -9.48 -14.56 10.10
CA GLY A 136 -8.36 -15.00 9.29
C GLY A 136 -7.12 -14.18 9.55
N ASN A 137 -6.16 -14.34 8.66
CA ASN A 137 -4.92 -13.59 8.70
C ASN A 137 -4.50 -13.18 7.29
N VAL A 138 -3.79 -12.05 7.22
CA VAL A 138 -3.15 -11.61 5.98
C VAL A 138 -1.75 -12.20 5.90
N THR A 139 -1.40 -12.73 4.73
CA THR A 139 -0.14 -13.41 4.43
C THR A 139 0.52 -12.78 3.21
N GLN A 140 1.77 -13.16 2.91
CA GLN A 140 2.48 -12.72 1.71
C GLN A 140 1.78 -13.18 0.42
N ASP A 141 1.10 -14.32 0.48
CA ASP A 141 0.41 -14.93 -0.66
C ASP A 141 -1.03 -14.43 -0.83
N GLY A 142 -1.51 -13.56 0.07
CA GLY A 142 -2.88 -13.03 0.08
C GLY A 142 -3.57 -13.22 1.43
N ILE A 143 -4.88 -13.50 1.44
CA ILE A 143 -5.67 -13.60 2.67
C ILE A 143 -6.19 -15.02 2.86
N ALA A 144 -5.88 -15.62 4.00
CA ALA A 144 -6.43 -16.90 4.41
C ALA A 144 -7.44 -16.68 5.55
N GLY A 145 -8.54 -17.41 5.55
CA GLY A 145 -9.53 -17.25 6.61
C GLY A 145 -10.62 -18.29 6.61
N ARG A 146 -11.62 -18.03 7.46
CA ARG A 146 -12.75 -18.90 7.74
C ARG A 146 -14.03 -18.08 7.88
N PHE A 147 -15.07 -18.48 7.14
CA PHE A 147 -16.45 -18.11 7.43
C PHE A 147 -17.10 -19.17 8.32
N THR A 148 -17.75 -18.76 9.39
CA THR A 148 -18.55 -19.62 10.27
C THR A 148 -19.97 -19.06 10.33
N ILE A 149 -20.89 -19.63 9.54
CA ILE A 149 -22.30 -19.22 9.48
C ILE A 149 -23.09 -19.98 10.53
N GLY A 150 -23.89 -19.28 11.34
CA GLY A 150 -24.57 -19.87 12.49
C GLY A 150 -23.64 -20.14 13.66
N ALA A 151 -22.63 -19.28 13.87
CA ALA A 151 -21.59 -19.45 14.88
C ALA A 151 -22.14 -19.52 16.32
N ASP A 152 -23.33 -18.99 16.57
CA ASP A 152 -24.05 -19.03 17.85
C ASP A 152 -25.12 -20.14 17.92
N GLY A 153 -25.10 -21.10 16.99
CA GLY A 153 -26.07 -22.20 16.93
C GLY A 153 -27.44 -21.80 16.37
N GLY A 154 -27.55 -20.65 15.69
CA GLY A 154 -28.81 -20.16 15.13
C GLY A 154 -29.40 -21.00 13.98
N LEU A 155 -28.61 -21.88 13.36
CA LEU A 155 -29.06 -22.76 12.27
C LEU A 155 -29.80 -24.02 12.79
N PRO A 156 -30.67 -24.65 11.97
CA PRO A 156 -31.32 -25.90 12.34
C PRO A 156 -30.33 -26.99 12.76
N GLY A 157 -30.59 -27.62 13.91
CA GLY A 157 -29.66 -28.61 14.50
C GLY A 157 -28.49 -27.99 15.28
N ALA A 158 -28.44 -26.66 15.41
CA ALA A 158 -27.40 -25.92 16.13
C ALA A 158 -25.97 -26.25 15.67
N GLN A 159 -25.81 -26.62 14.40
CA GLN A 159 -24.52 -26.87 13.76
C GLN A 159 -24.19 -25.71 12.82
N PRO A 160 -22.98 -25.13 12.88
CA PRO A 160 -22.57 -24.10 11.94
C PRO A 160 -22.19 -24.70 10.59
N ILE A 161 -22.18 -23.85 9.56
CA ILE A 161 -21.52 -24.13 8.29
C ILE A 161 -20.17 -23.43 8.31
N ILE A 162 -19.11 -24.15 7.93
CA ILE A 162 -17.74 -23.65 7.95
C ILE A 162 -17.18 -23.68 6.54
N TYR A 163 -16.62 -22.56 6.09
CA TYR A 163 -15.85 -22.46 4.85
C TYR A 163 -14.46 -21.90 5.16
N ASP A 164 -13.43 -22.73 4.98
CA ASP A 164 -12.05 -22.24 4.93
C ASP A 164 -11.78 -21.74 3.50
N PHE A 165 -11.10 -20.60 3.39
CA PHE A 165 -10.83 -19.98 2.10
C PHE A 165 -9.41 -19.44 2.01
N LEU A 166 -8.99 -19.30 0.76
CA LEU A 166 -7.80 -18.56 0.36
C LEU A 166 -8.19 -17.54 -0.71
N LEU A 167 -7.72 -16.32 -0.53
CA LEU A 167 -7.74 -15.26 -1.53
C LEU A 167 -6.31 -15.08 -1.99
N GLU A 168 -6.01 -15.54 -3.19
CA GLU A 168 -4.70 -15.32 -3.78
C GLU A 168 -4.52 -13.82 -4.03
N ALA A 169 -3.33 -13.30 -3.75
CA ALA A 169 -2.97 -11.94 -4.13
C ALA A 169 -3.12 -11.82 -5.65
N ALA A 170 -4.21 -11.21 -6.11
CA ALA A 170 -4.26 -10.68 -7.47
C ALA A 170 -3.07 -9.74 -7.58
N ILE A 171 -2.18 -10.00 -8.55
CA ILE A 171 -0.92 -9.28 -8.81
C ILE A 171 -1.05 -7.80 -8.37
N GLY A 172 -0.28 -7.40 -7.35
CA GLY A 172 -0.38 -6.07 -6.73
C GLY A 172 -1.19 -5.98 -5.43
N LEU A 173 -1.70 -7.09 -4.88
CA LEU A 173 -2.11 -7.20 -3.47
C LEU A 173 -0.91 -7.53 -2.58
N GLY A 174 0.26 -6.93 -2.86
CA GLY A 174 1.46 -7.05 -2.04
C GLY A 174 1.21 -6.48 -0.65
N VAL A 175 0.48 -7.21 0.18
CA VAL A 175 0.36 -6.97 1.60
C VAL A 175 1.66 -7.50 2.18
N ALA A 176 2.67 -6.63 2.16
CA ALA A 176 3.84 -6.83 2.98
C ALA A 176 3.36 -6.91 4.43
N ILE A 177 3.30 -8.13 4.97
CA ILE A 177 2.93 -8.49 6.33
C ILE A 177 3.57 -7.50 7.33
N PRO A 178 2.84 -6.58 7.99
CA PRO A 178 3.46 -5.69 8.96
C PRO A 178 3.67 -6.39 10.30
N THR A 179 4.94 -6.58 10.69
CA THR A 179 5.32 -6.47 12.12
C THR A 179 5.71 -5.03 12.46
N THR A 180 5.39 -4.10 11.55
CA THR A 180 6.14 -2.86 11.31
C THR A 180 5.23 -1.81 10.66
N SER A 181 5.27 -0.54 11.08
CA SER A 181 4.48 0.53 10.46
C SER A 181 4.83 0.65 8.99
N TYR A 182 3.88 0.43 8.07
CA TYR A 182 4.13 0.58 6.64
C TYR A 182 3.17 1.61 6.02
N LEU A 183 3.68 2.39 5.08
CA LEU A 183 2.90 3.31 4.26
C LEU A 183 2.84 2.73 2.85
N SER A 184 1.69 2.18 2.49
CA SER A 184 1.41 1.68 1.15
C SER A 184 0.62 2.72 0.35
N ILE A 185 1.11 3.11 -0.83
CA ILE A 185 0.53 4.13 -1.68
C ILE A 185 0.21 3.50 -3.03
N HIS A 186 -1.08 3.46 -3.34
CA HIS A 186 -1.61 2.96 -4.59
C HIS A 186 -1.83 4.12 -5.55
N THR A 187 -1.28 4.02 -6.75
CA THR A 187 -1.58 4.97 -7.83
C THR A 187 -2.62 4.39 -8.78
N GLU A 188 -3.32 5.26 -9.54
CA GLU A 188 -4.37 4.85 -10.48
C GLU A 188 -3.89 3.84 -11.55
N VAL A 189 -2.58 3.72 -11.72
CA VAL A 189 -1.93 2.88 -12.74
C VAL A 189 -1.48 1.51 -12.19
N GLY A 190 -1.91 1.14 -10.97
CA GLY A 190 -1.68 -0.19 -10.39
C GLY A 190 -0.34 -0.38 -9.67
N PHE A 191 0.43 0.70 -9.47
CA PHE A 191 1.67 0.65 -8.70
C PHE A 191 1.38 0.63 -7.20
N VAL A 192 2.16 -0.13 -6.45
CA VAL A 192 2.14 -0.15 -4.98
C VAL A 192 3.50 0.28 -4.47
N PHE A 193 3.54 1.42 -3.79
CA PHE A 193 4.74 1.89 -3.09
C PHE A 193 4.61 1.60 -1.62
N SER A 194 5.47 0.75 -1.07
CA SER A 194 5.46 0.40 0.35
C SER A 194 6.73 0.90 1.03
N ILE A 195 6.59 1.88 1.92
CA ILE A 195 7.67 2.27 2.84
C ILE A 195 7.46 1.47 4.10
N ILE A 196 8.46 0.69 4.50
CA ILE A 196 8.38 -0.14 5.70
C ILE A 196 9.26 0.51 6.76
N ASN A 197 8.65 0.95 7.85
CA ASN A 197 9.34 1.33 9.07
C ASN A 197 9.42 0.10 9.97
N VAL A 198 10.59 -0.52 10.05
CA VAL A 198 10.84 -1.72 10.86
C VAL A 198 11.13 -1.32 12.31
N PRO A 199 10.17 -1.44 13.26
CA PRO A 199 10.46 -1.47 14.69
C PRO A 199 11.41 -2.63 14.97
N LEU A 200 12.68 -2.29 15.12
CA LEU A 200 13.65 -3.14 15.78
C LEU A 200 13.45 -2.90 17.28
N GLU A 201 13.25 -3.99 18.04
CA GLU A 201 13.11 -4.04 19.51
C GLU A 201 13.68 -2.80 20.23
N GLU A 202 12.81 -2.08 20.97
CA GLU A 202 12.91 -0.93 21.91
C GLU A 202 14.18 -0.05 22.06
N GLU A 203 15.34 -0.34 21.48
CA GLU A 203 16.59 0.37 21.70
C GLU A 203 17.39 0.71 20.43
N LYS A 204 16.83 0.52 19.22
CA LYS A 204 17.58 0.81 17.99
C LYS A 204 16.88 1.79 17.06
N PRO A 205 17.68 2.64 16.37
CA PRO A 205 17.14 3.54 15.36
C PRO A 205 16.37 2.75 14.32
N GLU A 206 15.18 3.24 14.01
CA GLU A 206 14.35 2.70 12.93
C GLU A 206 15.16 2.75 11.62
N ASP A 207 15.04 1.68 10.83
CA ASP A 207 15.63 1.61 9.49
C ASP A 207 14.49 1.76 8.47
N LEU A 208 14.71 2.59 7.45
CA LEU A 208 13.79 2.70 6.33
C LEU A 208 14.25 1.81 5.18
N TYR A 209 13.34 0.95 4.76
CA TYR A 209 13.51 0.08 3.60
C TYR A 209 12.57 0.49 2.50
N LEU A 210 13.09 0.41 1.28
CA LEU A 210 12.32 0.58 0.07
C LEU A 210 11.96 -0.81 -0.47
N LEU A 211 10.66 -1.12 -0.50
CA LEU A 211 10.12 -2.28 -1.20
C LEU A 211 9.37 -1.79 -2.43
N MET A 212 9.71 -2.33 -3.60
CA MET A 212 9.15 -1.91 -4.86
C MET A 212 8.49 -3.12 -5.53
N ASP A 213 7.16 -3.08 -5.66
CA ASP A 213 6.40 -4.02 -6.47
C ASP A 213 5.46 -3.19 -7.37
N ALA A 214 5.95 -2.90 -8.57
CA ALA A 214 5.10 -2.37 -9.61
C ALA A 214 4.40 -3.57 -10.26
N GLY A 215 3.19 -3.89 -9.83
CA GLY A 215 2.36 -4.97 -10.37
C GLY A 215 1.95 -4.83 -11.85
N GLY A 216 2.69 -4.07 -12.66
CA GLY A 216 2.53 -3.87 -14.09
C GLY A 216 3.62 -4.60 -14.87
N GLY A 217 3.23 -5.36 -15.89
CA GLY A 217 4.11 -6.29 -16.58
C GLY A 217 5.40 -5.69 -17.15
N GLY A 218 6.52 -5.96 -16.48
CA GLY A 218 7.87 -6.12 -17.06
C GLY A 218 8.44 -4.98 -17.91
N THR A 219 7.87 -3.78 -17.91
CA THR A 219 8.45 -2.65 -18.65
C THR A 219 9.62 -2.08 -17.87
N ASP A 220 10.70 -1.75 -18.58
CA ASP A 220 11.82 -1.02 -17.98
C ASP A 220 11.38 0.41 -17.62
N ALA A 221 11.90 0.92 -16.50
CA ALA A 221 11.64 2.27 -16.02
C ALA A 221 12.86 2.84 -15.27
N GLU A 222 12.83 4.15 -15.07
CA GLU A 222 13.71 4.90 -14.18
C GLU A 222 13.06 5.06 -12.82
N TRP A 223 13.70 4.52 -11.81
CA TRP A 223 13.24 4.57 -10.44
C TRP A 223 13.92 5.72 -9.72
N TRP A 224 13.16 6.48 -8.96
CA TRP A 224 13.62 7.69 -8.29
C TRP A 224 13.34 7.60 -6.81
N LEU A 225 14.38 7.64 -5.98
CA LEU A 225 14.28 7.92 -4.55
C LEU A 225 15.07 9.19 -4.25
N LEU A 226 14.35 10.25 -3.91
CA LEU A 226 14.90 11.56 -3.64
C LEU A 226 14.76 11.90 -2.17
N MET A 227 15.70 12.69 -1.66
CA MET A 227 15.65 13.28 -0.33
C MET A 227 15.86 14.80 -0.46
N LEU A 228 14.99 15.57 0.19
CA LEU A 228 15.11 17.01 0.35
C LEU A 228 15.36 17.32 1.82
N ILE A 229 16.48 17.95 2.12
CA ILE A 229 16.85 18.34 3.48
C ILE A 229 17.44 19.75 3.47
N GLY A 230 16.89 20.66 4.28
CA GLY A 230 17.39 22.05 4.33
C GLY A 230 17.31 22.79 3.00
N GLY A 231 16.50 22.32 2.05
CA GLY A 231 16.41 22.84 0.67
C GLY A 231 17.39 22.21 -0.31
N ASP A 232 18.32 21.36 0.14
CA ASP A 232 19.24 20.61 -0.71
C ASP A 232 18.60 19.29 -1.17
N LEU A 233 18.74 19.00 -2.46
CA LEU A 233 18.20 17.79 -3.10
C LEU A 233 19.28 16.73 -3.29
N PHE A 234 18.93 15.50 -2.93
CA PHE A 234 19.77 14.32 -3.09
C PHE A 234 18.98 13.20 -3.77
N SER A 235 19.68 12.36 -4.52
CA SER A 235 19.16 11.11 -5.07
C SER A 235 19.87 9.92 -4.43
N PHE A 236 19.13 8.87 -4.13
CA PHE A 236 19.69 7.64 -3.61
C PHE A 236 20.37 6.85 -4.73
N ASP A 237 21.64 6.49 -4.56
CA ASP A 237 22.36 5.60 -5.49
C ASP A 237 22.38 4.18 -4.91
N ILE A 238 21.64 3.28 -5.56
CA ILE A 238 21.48 1.88 -5.13
C ILE A 238 22.81 1.13 -5.04
N ASN A 239 23.81 1.49 -5.86
CA ASN A 239 25.09 0.78 -5.90
C ASN A 239 25.97 1.11 -4.70
N SER A 240 25.86 2.35 -4.21
CA SER A 240 26.62 2.79 -3.02
C SER A 240 25.82 2.69 -1.74
N GLY A 241 24.49 2.58 -1.82
CA GLY A 241 23.60 2.63 -0.67
C GLY A 241 23.58 4.00 0.02
N THR A 242 23.86 5.07 -0.72
CA THR A 242 23.98 6.43 -0.16
C THR A 242 23.26 7.47 -1.00
N PHE A 243 22.82 8.54 -0.34
CA PHE A 243 22.30 9.74 -1.00
C PHE A 243 23.44 10.60 -1.56
N LYS A 244 23.34 10.94 -2.84
CA LYS A 244 24.29 11.81 -3.55
C LYS A 244 23.63 13.12 -3.94
N PRO A 245 24.35 14.26 -3.87
CA PRO A 245 23.80 15.54 -4.29
C PRO A 245 23.36 15.53 -5.76
N GLY A 246 22.23 16.18 -6.04
CA GLY A 246 21.68 16.32 -7.38
C GLY A 246 20.58 15.31 -7.69
N LEU A 247 20.23 15.23 -8.98
CA LEU A 247 19.12 14.43 -9.49
C LEU A 247 19.67 13.32 -10.40
N GLN A 248 19.56 12.07 -9.96
CA GLN A 248 19.93 10.87 -10.72
C GLN A 248 18.92 9.75 -10.45
N PRO A 249 18.62 8.90 -11.45
CA PRO A 249 17.83 7.70 -11.20
C PRO A 249 18.52 6.82 -10.16
N THR A 250 17.74 6.33 -9.21
CA THR A 250 18.19 5.36 -8.22
C THR A 250 18.48 4.01 -8.85
N TYR A 251 17.64 3.59 -9.79
CA TYR A 251 17.77 2.34 -10.50
C TYR A 251 17.15 2.46 -11.90
N GLN A 252 17.71 1.75 -12.86
CA GLN A 252 17.16 1.59 -14.21
C GLN A 252 17.00 0.11 -14.48
N GLY A 253 15.79 -0.29 -14.83
CA GLY A 253 15.50 -1.68 -15.12
C GLY A 253 14.02 -1.99 -15.02
N PRO A 254 13.67 -3.29 -15.03
CA PRO A 254 12.29 -3.72 -15.06
C PRO A 254 11.51 -3.19 -13.87
N THR A 255 10.23 -2.95 -14.11
CA THR A 255 9.27 -2.58 -13.08
C THR A 255 9.03 -3.71 -12.07
N VAL A 256 9.32 -4.94 -12.48
CA VAL A 256 9.22 -6.17 -11.69
C VAL A 256 10.62 -6.71 -11.35
N ASP A 257 10.70 -7.65 -10.41
CA ASP A 257 11.95 -8.34 -10.02
C ASP A 257 13.06 -7.41 -9.49
N ILE A 258 12.66 -6.41 -8.71
CA ILE A 258 13.61 -5.54 -8.04
C ILE A 258 14.36 -6.34 -6.97
N PRO A 259 15.70 -6.23 -6.88
CA PRO A 259 16.48 -6.93 -5.88
C PRO A 259 15.97 -6.63 -4.45
N GLU A 260 16.31 -7.55 -3.51
CA GLU A 260 15.90 -7.53 -2.10
C GLU A 260 15.83 -6.12 -1.47
N PRO A 261 14.92 -5.92 -0.47
CA PRO A 261 14.64 -4.61 0.12
C PRO A 261 15.87 -3.76 0.33
N VAL A 262 15.90 -2.58 -0.30
CA VAL A 262 17.06 -1.72 -0.21
C VAL A 262 16.90 -0.81 1.00
N LYS A 263 17.72 -1.07 2.01
CA LYS A 263 17.90 -0.14 3.13
C LYS A 263 18.46 1.16 2.60
N PHE A 264 17.71 2.26 2.72
CA PHE A 264 18.14 3.57 2.22
C PHE A 264 18.40 4.59 3.32
N TRP A 265 17.93 4.34 4.55
CA TRP A 265 18.15 5.26 5.66
C TRP A 265 18.20 4.54 7.00
N THR A 266 18.95 5.13 7.94
CA THR A 266 18.99 4.75 9.35
C THR A 266 18.82 5.99 10.20
N PHE A 267 17.91 5.97 11.17
CA PHE A 267 17.70 7.09 12.10
C PHE A 267 18.73 7.16 13.23
N SER A 268 19.94 6.61 13.06
CA SER A 268 20.96 6.59 14.13
C SER A 268 21.38 8.00 14.53
N GLU A 269 21.32 8.93 13.58
CA GLU A 269 21.48 10.36 13.80
C GLU A 269 20.44 11.06 12.90
N PRO A 270 19.21 11.30 13.38
CA PRO A 270 18.21 11.98 12.56
C PRO A 270 18.74 13.37 12.21
N PRO A 271 18.62 13.81 10.95
CA PRO A 271 19.09 15.13 10.60
C PRO A 271 18.32 16.18 11.40
N THR A 272 18.99 17.26 11.79
CA THR A 272 18.29 18.38 12.42
C THR A 272 17.44 19.08 11.37
N GLY A 273 16.11 19.00 11.50
CA GLY A 273 15.16 19.73 10.67
C GLY A 273 14.21 18.84 9.86
N GLU A 274 13.60 19.45 8.86
CA GLU A 274 12.63 18.80 7.97
C GLU A 274 13.36 17.97 6.90
N VAL A 275 12.95 16.71 6.77
CA VAL A 275 13.45 15.81 5.72
C VAL A 275 12.24 15.26 4.96
N SER A 276 12.19 15.53 3.66
CA SER A 276 11.20 14.95 2.77
C SER A 276 11.85 13.89 1.89
N PHE A 277 11.23 12.73 1.80
CA PHE A 277 11.59 11.72 0.83
C PHE A 277 10.52 11.66 -0.26
N PHE A 278 10.96 11.55 -1.50
CA PHE A 278 10.08 11.39 -2.66
C PHE A 278 10.45 10.12 -3.37
N PHE A 279 9.43 9.43 -3.84
CA PHE A 279 9.57 8.21 -4.60
C PHE A 279 8.83 8.34 -5.92
N GLY A 280 9.37 7.82 -7.01
CA GLY A 280 8.62 7.74 -8.25
C GLY A 280 9.23 6.80 -9.27
N ILE A 281 8.40 6.48 -10.26
CA ILE A 281 8.77 5.72 -11.45
C ILE A 281 8.53 6.63 -12.64
N ASP A 282 9.56 6.80 -13.45
CA ASP A 282 9.47 7.41 -14.76
C ASP A 282 9.59 6.31 -15.82
N THR A 283 8.59 6.19 -16.68
CA THR A 283 8.59 5.17 -17.74
C THR A 283 9.48 5.52 -18.92
N SER A 284 10.02 6.74 -18.97
CA SER A 284 11.03 7.16 -19.93
C SER A 284 12.43 6.82 -19.44
N LEU A 285 13.21 6.14 -20.30
CA LEU A 285 14.61 5.74 -20.03
C LEU A 285 15.60 6.74 -20.61
N ASP A 286 15.48 8.02 -20.26
CA ASP A 286 16.28 9.11 -20.83
C ASP A 286 17.17 9.86 -19.82
N PHE A 287 17.25 9.36 -18.58
CA PHE A 287 17.96 9.93 -17.44
C PHE A 287 17.45 11.30 -17.02
N LEU A 288 16.24 11.67 -17.43
CA LEU A 288 15.57 12.89 -17.04
C LEU A 288 14.33 12.50 -16.24
N LEU A 289 14.02 13.29 -15.21
CA LEU A 289 12.75 13.13 -14.50
C LEU A 289 11.65 13.79 -15.33
N ASN A 290 10.83 12.99 -16.02
CA ASN A 290 9.74 13.44 -16.89
C ASN A 290 8.44 13.50 -16.10
N GLU A 291 8.02 14.72 -15.72
CA GLU A 291 6.82 14.93 -14.89
C GLU A 291 5.53 14.36 -15.50
N GLU A 292 5.41 14.36 -16.82
CA GLU A 292 4.22 13.85 -17.53
C GLU A 292 4.11 12.33 -17.48
N GLU A 293 5.22 11.64 -17.24
CA GLU A 293 5.33 10.18 -17.16
C GLU A 293 5.64 9.69 -15.74
N LEU A 294 5.85 10.62 -14.79
CA LEU A 294 6.20 10.32 -13.42
C LEU A 294 4.98 9.85 -12.64
N ILE A 295 5.06 8.63 -12.14
CA ILE A 295 4.12 8.07 -11.17
C ILE A 295 4.84 8.02 -9.83
N GLY A 296 4.45 8.87 -8.88
CA GLY A 296 5.20 9.01 -7.63
C GLY A 296 4.39 9.41 -6.41
N THR A 297 5.08 9.46 -5.29
CA THR A 297 4.58 9.82 -3.97
C THR A 297 5.67 10.50 -3.15
N GLY A 298 5.30 11.21 -2.08
CA GLY A 298 6.24 11.87 -1.18
C GLY A 298 5.76 11.87 0.26
N PHE A 299 6.71 11.87 1.19
CA PHE A 299 6.47 11.83 2.62
C PHE A 299 7.49 12.73 3.32
N THR A 300 7.03 13.48 4.32
CA THR A 300 7.87 14.44 5.05
C THR A 300 7.89 14.09 6.53
N PHE A 301 9.09 14.01 7.07
CA PHE A 301 9.35 13.82 8.49
C PHE A 301 9.82 15.11 9.13
N PHE A 302 9.38 15.34 10.36
CA PHE A 302 9.81 16.44 11.20
C PHE A 302 10.53 15.83 12.41
N PHE A 303 11.84 16.10 12.52
CA PHE A 303 12.69 15.67 13.63
C PHE A 303 12.95 16.83 14.60
#